data_AF-A0A7H8N270-F1
#
_entry.id   AF-A0A7H8N270-F1
#
_cell.length_a   1.000
_cell.length_b   1.000
_cell.length_c   1.000
_cell.angle_alpha   90.00
_cell.angle_beta   90.00
_cell.angle_gamma   90.00
#
_symmetry.space_group_name_H-M   'P 1'
#
loop_
_entity.id
_entity.type
_entity.pdbx_description
1 polymer ?
#
loop_
_entity_poly.entity_id
_entity_poly.type
_entity_poly.pdbx_seq_one_letter_code
_entity_poly.pdbx_strand_id
1 'polypeptide(L)'
;MDLTRALLRFAARTPHVLIVPVPGADGPRGEVEHAVAVRRWREATGPADTDVLVVAGRPGPEMRVVVADVWRRVPAPRLRVDVNPRTSPADIGRRLDQVPGLLADPHRARVEAVTAASDTHSVRERVGEHHHPAHGAGAPGAWDHAGPARHGAHDAAGHGDHDGGHHDHHHTDMPLPGGLGMAEVAEDRDGLTLDVLRLPLGPVLPDWPAGLVVDVVMQGDVISSAEARFLDGPHAARDAGESGAVVRELDVVARVLAVAGWAGPAARARFLRDRTRAGASRREIADDLLALVRRVRRSRVLHLMLRDLGRDQRVDVADSLRRRLSRIEAHALGRPAPRSDASDGLPVRELGSRLAGAELAAARLLVAALDPRPDAAAAAGPGRAEGVGRWPPSR
;
A
#
# COMPACT_ATOMS: atom_id res chain seq x y z
N MET A 1 -8.02 13.11 -38.46
CA MET A 1 -7.96 12.04 -37.44
C MET A 1 -7.65 12.70 -36.11
N ASP A 2 -8.54 12.62 -35.12
CA ASP A 2 -8.25 13.11 -33.77
C ASP A 2 -7.39 12.07 -33.04
N LEU A 3 -6.06 12.29 -33.07
CA LEU A 3 -5.05 11.41 -32.49
C LEU A 3 -5.26 11.24 -30.98
N THR A 4 -5.60 12.32 -30.28
CA THR A 4 -5.88 12.30 -28.84
C THR A 4 -7.02 11.35 -28.52
N ARG A 5 -8.14 11.46 -29.26
CA ARG A 5 -9.28 10.56 -29.09
C ARG A 5 -8.97 9.10 -29.48
N ALA A 6 -8.06 8.86 -30.42
CA ALA A 6 -7.63 7.51 -30.77
C ALA A 6 -6.77 6.90 -29.65
N LEU A 7 -5.80 7.66 -29.11
CA LEU A 7 -4.94 7.23 -28.01
C LEU A 7 -5.72 7.00 -26.72
N LEU A 8 -6.63 7.91 -26.35
CA LEU A 8 -7.48 7.74 -25.17
C LEU A 8 -8.35 6.48 -25.27
N ARG A 9 -8.94 6.22 -26.45
CA ARG A 9 -9.70 4.97 -26.69
C ARG A 9 -8.83 3.72 -26.59
N PHE A 10 -7.57 3.80 -27.02
CA PHE A 10 -6.64 2.68 -26.92
C PHE A 10 -6.26 2.39 -25.46
N ALA A 11 -5.86 3.43 -24.71
CA ALA A 11 -5.51 3.33 -23.29
C ALA A 11 -6.69 2.83 -22.44
N ALA A 12 -7.90 3.31 -22.73
CA ALA A 12 -9.12 2.97 -21.99
C ALA A 12 -9.59 1.50 -22.16
N ARG A 13 -8.96 0.68 -23.03
CA ARG A 13 -9.36 -0.73 -23.22
C ARG A 13 -8.98 -1.62 -22.04
N THR A 14 -7.85 -1.32 -21.41
CA THR A 14 -7.29 -2.09 -20.29
C THR A 14 -6.82 -1.13 -19.20
N PRO A 15 -7.75 -0.40 -18.56
CA PRO A 15 -7.40 0.54 -17.51
C PRO A 15 -6.73 -0.18 -16.34
N HIS A 16 -5.83 0.53 -15.68
CA HIS A 16 -5.21 0.13 -14.45
C HIS A 16 -6.07 0.62 -13.28
N VAL A 17 -6.52 -0.32 -12.45
CA VAL A 17 -7.49 -0.08 -11.38
C VAL A 17 -6.82 -0.21 -10.02
N LEU A 18 -6.85 0.87 -9.23
CA LEU A 18 -6.48 0.82 -7.82
C LEU A 18 -7.74 0.62 -6.98
N ILE A 19 -7.85 -0.57 -6.37
CA ILE A 19 -8.95 -0.88 -5.46
C ILE A 19 -8.53 -0.43 -4.05
N VAL A 20 -9.29 0.48 -3.47
CA VAL A 20 -9.12 0.91 -2.07
C VAL A 20 -10.19 0.23 -1.21
N PRO A 21 -9.87 -0.89 -0.53
CA PRO A 21 -10.82 -1.55 0.33
C PRO A 21 -11.00 -0.76 1.62
N VAL A 22 -12.26 -0.48 1.97
CA VAL A 22 -12.60 0.11 3.27
C VAL A 22 -12.64 -1.01 4.32
N PRO A 23 -12.11 -0.80 5.54
CA PRO A 23 -12.27 -1.72 6.66
C PRO A 23 -13.69 -2.25 6.81
N GLY A 24 -13.82 -3.57 6.99
CA GLY A 24 -15.13 -4.23 7.16
C GLY A 24 -16.02 -4.30 5.91
N ALA A 25 -15.55 -3.84 4.75
CA ALA A 25 -16.26 -3.88 3.48
C ALA A 25 -15.78 -5.03 2.58
N ASP A 26 -15.50 -6.20 3.16
CA ASP A 26 -14.97 -7.34 2.39
C ASP A 26 -15.91 -7.74 1.25
N GLY A 27 -17.23 -7.68 1.45
CA GLY A 27 -18.24 -7.99 0.42
C GLY A 27 -18.07 -7.11 -0.82
N PRO A 28 -18.27 -5.78 -0.72
CA PRO A 28 -18.00 -4.83 -1.81
C PRO A 28 -16.61 -4.96 -2.43
N ARG A 29 -15.57 -5.22 -1.62
CA ARG A 29 -14.21 -5.47 -2.13
C ARG A 29 -14.19 -6.68 -3.07
N GLY A 30 -14.72 -7.82 -2.64
CA GLY A 30 -14.78 -9.03 -3.45
C GLY A 30 -15.56 -8.86 -4.76
N GLU A 31 -16.69 -8.15 -4.72
CA GLU A 31 -17.48 -7.85 -5.92
C GLU A 31 -16.70 -6.99 -6.94
N VAL A 32 -15.96 -5.99 -6.46
CA VAL A 32 -15.09 -5.16 -7.31
C VAL A 32 -13.94 -5.98 -7.87
N GLU A 33 -13.23 -6.74 -7.04
CA GLU A 33 -12.13 -7.62 -7.48
C GLU A 33 -12.61 -8.60 -8.57
N HIS A 34 -13.77 -9.24 -8.37
CA HIS A 34 -14.37 -10.12 -9.36
C HIS A 34 -14.71 -9.38 -10.66
N ALA A 35 -15.34 -8.21 -10.57
CA ALA A 35 -15.73 -7.44 -11.73
C ALA A 35 -14.53 -6.93 -12.56
N VAL A 36 -13.43 -6.56 -11.90
CA VAL A 36 -12.15 -6.21 -12.54
C VAL A 36 -11.53 -7.43 -13.22
N ALA A 37 -11.51 -8.58 -12.54
CA ALA A 37 -10.93 -9.82 -13.06
C ALA A 37 -11.66 -10.34 -14.32
N VAL A 38 -13.00 -10.34 -14.33
CA VAL A 38 -13.81 -10.76 -15.50
C VAL A 38 -13.53 -9.88 -16.72
N ARG A 39 -13.26 -8.58 -16.50
CA ARG A 39 -12.90 -7.62 -17.57
C ARG A 39 -11.43 -7.70 -18.00
N ARG A 40 -10.61 -8.51 -17.31
CA ARG A 40 -9.16 -8.62 -17.53
C ARG A 40 -8.43 -7.27 -17.42
N TRP A 41 -8.97 -6.37 -16.60
CA TRP A 41 -8.31 -5.12 -16.26
C TRP A 41 -7.14 -5.37 -15.31
N ARG A 42 -6.16 -4.47 -15.33
CA ARG A 42 -4.94 -4.62 -14.52
C ARG A 42 -5.18 -3.98 -13.17
N GLU A 43 -4.70 -4.61 -12.12
CA GLU A 43 -4.66 -4.01 -10.80
C GLU A 43 -3.43 -3.09 -10.73
N ALA A 44 -3.64 -1.83 -10.38
CA ALA A 44 -2.58 -0.84 -10.28
C ALA A 44 -1.73 -1.09 -9.04
N THR A 45 -0.42 -0.86 -9.14
CA THR A 45 0.50 -1.05 -8.00
C THR A 45 0.65 0.18 -7.12
N GLY A 46 0.16 1.34 -7.58
CA GLY A 46 0.16 2.60 -6.85
C GLY A 46 -0.50 3.74 -7.64
N PRO A 47 -0.59 4.95 -7.05
CA PRO A 47 -1.36 6.06 -7.63
C PRO A 47 -0.86 6.51 -9.01
N ALA A 48 0.46 6.50 -9.23
CA ALA A 48 1.07 6.93 -10.50
C ALA A 48 0.73 6.00 -11.68
N ASP A 49 0.39 4.75 -11.39
CA ASP A 49 0.02 3.70 -12.35
C ASP A 49 -1.50 3.53 -12.44
N THR A 50 -2.29 4.42 -11.84
CA THR A 50 -3.75 4.28 -11.73
C THR A 50 -4.48 5.10 -12.79
N ASP A 51 -5.40 4.48 -13.52
CA ASP A 51 -6.39 5.18 -14.34
C ASP A 51 -7.74 5.31 -13.59
N VAL A 52 -8.08 4.30 -12.78
CA VAL A 52 -9.37 4.20 -12.09
C VAL A 52 -9.16 3.89 -10.61
N LEU A 53 -9.58 4.80 -9.75
CA LEU A 53 -9.64 4.58 -8.30
C LEU A 53 -11.02 4.05 -7.91
N VAL A 54 -11.10 2.81 -7.41
CA VAL A 54 -12.36 2.23 -6.92
C VAL A 54 -12.34 2.15 -5.40
N VAL A 55 -13.21 2.90 -4.73
CA VAL A 55 -13.37 2.85 -3.27
C VAL A 55 -14.42 1.80 -2.94
N ALA A 56 -13.99 0.66 -2.38
CA ALA A 56 -14.85 -0.46 -2.07
C ALA A 56 -15.32 -0.40 -0.61
N GLY A 57 -16.50 0.18 -0.41
CA GLY A 57 -17.14 0.42 0.89
C GLY A 57 -17.39 1.89 1.16
N ARG A 58 -17.82 2.21 2.39
CA ARG A 58 -18.05 3.60 2.81
C ARG A 58 -16.93 4.04 3.77
N PRO A 59 -15.96 4.84 3.31
CA PRO A 59 -14.81 5.20 4.15
C PRO A 59 -15.24 6.06 5.35
N GLY A 60 -14.63 5.81 6.51
CA GLY A 60 -14.76 6.66 7.68
C GLY A 60 -13.94 7.95 7.56
N PRO A 61 -13.88 8.78 8.61
CA PRO A 61 -13.14 10.04 8.59
C PRO A 61 -11.67 9.90 8.19
N GLU A 62 -10.94 8.95 8.75
CA GLU A 62 -9.50 8.77 8.51
C GLU A 62 -9.26 8.22 7.10
N MET A 63 -10.01 7.18 6.69
CA MET A 63 -9.88 6.63 5.35
C MET A 63 -10.28 7.63 4.26
N ARG A 64 -11.22 8.55 4.51
CA ARG A 64 -11.58 9.61 3.54
C ARG A 64 -10.42 10.54 3.24
N VAL A 65 -9.60 10.86 4.24
CA VAL A 65 -8.38 11.66 4.04
C VAL A 65 -7.40 10.90 3.16
N VAL A 66 -7.14 9.62 3.47
CA VAL A 66 -6.26 8.77 2.65
C VAL A 66 -6.75 8.66 1.21
N VAL A 67 -8.04 8.41 0.99
CA VAL A 67 -8.62 8.31 -0.36
C VAL A 67 -8.46 9.63 -1.13
N ALA A 68 -8.67 10.78 -0.49
CA ALA A 68 -8.46 12.08 -1.13
C ALA A 68 -6.99 12.30 -1.49
N ASP A 69 -6.09 11.89 -0.60
CA ASP A 69 -4.63 11.98 -0.77
C ASP A 69 -4.11 11.10 -1.90
N VAL A 70 -4.61 9.87 -2.01
CA VAL A 70 -4.34 8.96 -3.12
C VAL A 70 -4.86 9.56 -4.41
N TRP A 71 -6.12 10.01 -4.43
CA TRP A 71 -6.76 10.59 -5.61
C TRP A 71 -5.98 11.78 -6.19
N ARG A 72 -5.45 12.66 -5.34
CA ARG A 72 -4.63 13.80 -5.79
C ARG A 72 -3.37 13.37 -6.53
N ARG A 73 -2.79 12.21 -6.19
CA ARG A 73 -1.57 11.65 -6.80
C ARG A 73 -1.82 10.83 -8.07
N VAL A 74 -3.08 10.52 -8.38
CA VAL A 74 -3.45 9.81 -9.61
C VAL A 74 -3.32 10.79 -10.79
N PRO A 75 -2.57 10.46 -11.87
CA PRO A 75 -2.43 11.35 -13.02
C PRO A 75 -3.72 11.41 -13.86
N ALA A 76 -3.97 12.53 -14.55
CA ALA A 76 -5.04 12.59 -15.53
C ALA A 76 -4.60 11.91 -16.85
N PRO A 77 -5.52 11.29 -17.63
CA PRO A 77 -6.96 11.14 -17.38
C PRO A 77 -7.26 10.09 -16.29
N ARG A 78 -8.13 10.43 -15.34
CA ARG A 78 -8.47 9.59 -14.19
C ARG A 78 -9.97 9.50 -13.94
N LEU A 79 -10.40 8.41 -13.31
CA LEU A 79 -11.79 8.23 -12.88
C LEU A 79 -11.84 7.69 -11.45
N ARG A 80 -12.82 8.17 -10.67
CA ARG A 80 -13.14 7.62 -9.35
C ARG A 80 -14.51 6.96 -9.36
N VAL A 81 -14.61 5.76 -8.80
CA VAL A 81 -15.86 5.03 -8.61
C VAL A 81 -16.01 4.65 -7.14
N ASP A 82 -17.01 5.21 -6.47
CA ASP A 82 -17.36 4.82 -5.10
C ASP A 82 -18.42 3.71 -5.10
N VAL A 83 -18.11 2.59 -4.47
CA VAL A 83 -18.99 1.42 -4.33
C VAL A 83 -19.42 1.30 -2.87
N ASN A 84 -20.69 1.57 -2.60
CA ASN A 84 -21.20 1.50 -1.24
C ASN A 84 -21.58 0.05 -0.87
N PRO A 85 -21.67 -0.29 0.44
CA PRO A 85 -22.07 -1.64 0.88
C PRO A 85 -23.44 -2.11 0.40
N ARG A 86 -24.31 -1.19 -0.03
CA ARG A 86 -25.66 -1.49 -0.55
C ARG A 86 -25.73 -1.53 -2.08
N THR A 87 -24.62 -1.26 -2.77
CA THR A 87 -24.59 -1.28 -4.24
C THR A 87 -24.68 -2.73 -4.70
N SER A 88 -25.66 -3.03 -5.56
CA SER A 88 -25.82 -4.40 -6.06
C SER A 88 -24.67 -4.78 -7.01
N PRO A 89 -24.32 -6.08 -7.12
CA PRO A 89 -23.30 -6.53 -8.08
C PRO A 89 -23.58 -6.09 -9.52
N ALA A 90 -24.86 -6.10 -9.91
CA ALA A 90 -25.28 -5.64 -11.24
C ALA A 90 -25.01 -4.14 -11.44
N ASP A 91 -25.19 -3.31 -10.42
CA ASP A 91 -24.89 -1.88 -10.49
C ASP A 91 -23.39 -1.60 -10.53
N ILE A 92 -22.59 -2.38 -9.79
CA ILE A 92 -21.12 -2.34 -9.87
C ILE A 92 -20.69 -2.64 -11.31
N GLY A 93 -21.21 -3.73 -11.88
CA GLY A 93 -20.95 -4.11 -13.28
C GLY A 93 -21.29 -2.98 -14.25
N ARG A 94 -22.50 -2.44 -14.19
CA ARG A 94 -22.93 -1.33 -15.08
C ARG A 94 -22.06 -0.09 -14.95
N ARG A 95 -21.64 0.27 -13.73
CA ARG A 95 -20.73 1.42 -13.51
C ARG A 95 -19.37 1.17 -14.13
N LEU A 96 -18.81 -0.03 -13.97
CA LEU A 96 -17.53 -0.39 -14.55
C LEU A 96 -17.60 -0.48 -16.09
N ASP A 97 -18.70 -0.94 -16.67
CA ASP A 97 -18.86 -0.97 -18.13
C ASP A 97 -18.83 0.41 -18.80
N GLN A 98 -19.14 1.48 -18.05
CA GLN A 98 -19.06 2.86 -18.54
C GLN A 98 -17.63 3.43 -18.53
N VAL A 99 -16.72 2.84 -17.74
CA VAL A 99 -15.37 3.38 -17.51
C VAL A 99 -14.58 3.59 -18.79
N PRO A 100 -14.50 2.62 -19.75
CA PRO A 100 -13.74 2.85 -20.98
C PRO A 100 -14.27 4.04 -21.79
N GLY A 101 -15.59 4.24 -21.82
CA GLY A 101 -16.21 5.37 -22.51
C GLY A 101 -15.88 6.71 -21.84
N LEU A 102 -15.88 6.74 -20.50
CA LEU A 102 -15.56 7.95 -19.73
C LEU A 102 -14.08 8.33 -19.81
N LEU A 103 -13.17 7.35 -19.75
CA LEU A 103 -11.73 7.59 -19.93
C LEU A 103 -11.39 8.00 -21.37
N ALA A 104 -12.16 7.50 -22.34
CA ALA A 104 -11.99 7.82 -23.76
C ALA A 104 -12.53 9.21 -24.16
N ASP A 105 -13.21 9.93 -23.25
CA ASP A 105 -13.80 11.25 -23.51
C ASP A 105 -12.72 12.36 -23.43
N PRO A 106 -12.35 12.99 -24.56
CA PRO A 106 -11.31 14.04 -24.57
C PRO A 106 -11.72 15.29 -23.80
N HIS A 107 -13.00 15.63 -23.74
CA HIS A 107 -13.47 16.80 -23.00
C HIS A 107 -13.27 16.58 -21.50
N ARG A 108 -13.70 15.41 -21.01
CA ARG A 108 -13.47 15.02 -19.61
C ARG A 108 -11.99 14.98 -19.27
N ALA A 109 -11.18 14.34 -20.10
CA ALA A 109 -9.73 14.26 -19.90
C ALA A 109 -9.09 15.65 -19.76
N ARG A 110 -9.51 16.62 -20.58
CA ARG A 110 -9.02 18.01 -20.50
C ARG A 110 -9.45 18.71 -19.22
N VAL A 111 -10.71 18.60 -18.82
CA VAL A 111 -11.22 19.20 -17.57
C VAL A 111 -10.49 18.62 -16.35
N GLU A 112 -10.30 17.31 -16.32
CA GLU A 112 -9.54 16.63 -15.25
C GLU A 112 -8.08 17.09 -15.20
N ALA A 113 -7.41 17.21 -16.35
CA ALA A 113 -6.02 17.68 -16.41
C ALA A 113 -5.86 19.11 -15.88
N VAL A 114 -6.79 20.02 -16.21
CA VAL A 114 -6.79 21.39 -15.69
C VAL A 114 -7.01 21.39 -14.17
N THR A 115 -7.96 20.59 -13.68
CA THR A 115 -8.26 20.48 -12.25
C THR A 115 -7.04 19.96 -11.47
N ALA A 116 -6.40 18.90 -11.98
CA ALA A 116 -5.20 18.32 -11.36
C ALA A 116 -4.01 19.29 -11.32
N ALA A 117 -3.84 20.11 -12.36
CA ALA A 117 -2.79 21.13 -12.41
C ALA A 117 -3.02 22.24 -11.36
N SER A 118 -4.26 22.71 -11.23
CA SER A 118 -4.63 23.73 -10.23
C SER A 118 -4.44 23.25 -8.79
N ASP A 119 -4.85 22.02 -8.50
CA ASP A 119 -4.65 21.41 -7.17
C ASP A 119 -3.17 21.36 -6.79
N THR A 120 -2.29 21.06 -7.75
CA THR A 120 -0.85 20.98 -7.53
C THR A 120 -0.22 22.36 -7.27
N HIS A 121 -0.67 23.40 -7.98
CA HIS A 121 -0.15 24.76 -7.81
C HIS A 121 -0.50 25.35 -6.44
N SER A 122 -1.73 25.10 -5.95
CA SER A 122 -2.20 25.59 -4.64
C SER A 122 -1.43 25.04 -3.44
N VAL A 123 -0.75 23.89 -3.60
CA VAL A 123 0.11 23.29 -2.57
C VAL A 123 1.51 23.91 -2.61
N ARG A 124 2.03 24.18 -3.80
CA ARG A 124 3.37 24.75 -3.98
C ARG A 124 3.46 26.18 -3.43
N GLU A 125 2.38 26.94 -3.55
CA GLU A 125 2.24 28.28 -2.97
C GLU A 125 2.22 28.24 -1.43
N ARG A 126 1.51 27.28 -0.82
CA ARG A 126 1.45 27.12 0.65
C ARG A 126 2.74 26.61 1.29
N VAL A 127 3.56 25.85 0.56
CA VAL A 127 4.87 25.35 1.06
C VAL A 127 5.96 26.43 0.89
N GLY A 128 5.76 27.41 0.00
CA GLY A 128 6.67 28.55 -0.20
C GLY A 128 6.47 29.72 0.77
N GLU A 129 5.47 29.67 1.67
CA GLU A 129 5.09 30.80 2.53
C GLU A 129 5.69 30.77 3.95
N HIS A 130 6.71 29.93 4.18
CA HIS A 130 7.49 29.94 5.42
C HIS A 130 8.92 30.43 5.17
N HIS A 131 9.20 31.63 5.70
CA HIS A 131 10.50 32.32 5.83
C HIS A 131 11.08 33.05 4.61
N HIS A 132 10.57 34.26 4.38
CA HIS A 132 11.42 35.38 4.00
C HIS A 132 11.32 36.46 5.09
N PRO A 133 12.39 36.74 5.88
CA PRO A 133 12.42 37.98 6.64
C PRO A 133 12.49 39.13 5.63
N ALA A 134 11.61 40.11 5.81
CA ALA A 134 11.56 41.31 4.99
C ALA A 134 12.90 42.06 5.09
N HIS A 135 13.72 42.01 4.04
CA HIS A 135 14.82 42.95 3.87
C HIS A 135 14.35 44.17 3.08
N GLY A 136 14.66 45.32 3.65
CA GLY A 136 14.11 46.63 3.32
C GLY A 136 14.48 47.17 1.94
N ALA A 137 13.78 48.27 1.66
CA ALA A 137 13.80 49.07 0.45
C ALA A 137 15.22 49.40 -0.06
N GLY A 138 15.45 49.14 -1.35
CA GLY A 138 16.54 49.66 -2.16
C GLY A 138 16.08 49.79 -3.61
N ALA A 139 16.16 50.99 -4.15
CA ALA A 139 15.63 51.43 -5.45
C ALA A 139 16.28 50.73 -6.68
N PRO A 140 15.66 50.81 -7.89
CA PRO A 140 16.07 50.04 -9.05
C PRO A 140 17.22 50.72 -9.82
N GLY A 141 18.34 50.01 -9.98
CA GLY A 141 19.43 50.39 -10.87
C GLY A 141 19.35 49.62 -12.18
N ALA A 142 18.95 50.30 -13.25
CA ALA A 142 19.03 49.84 -14.63
C ALA A 142 20.48 49.73 -15.09
N TRP A 143 20.87 48.60 -15.69
CA TRP A 143 22.08 48.50 -16.49
C TRP A 143 21.87 47.59 -17.71
N ASP A 144 22.12 48.20 -18.86
CA ASP A 144 21.91 47.69 -20.21
C ASP A 144 22.79 46.49 -20.57
N HIS A 145 22.22 45.62 -21.40
CA HIS A 145 22.93 44.53 -22.08
C HIS A 145 23.63 45.05 -23.34
N ALA A 146 24.96 44.95 -23.39
CA ALA A 146 25.70 45.06 -24.65
C ALA A 146 27.00 44.22 -24.64
N GLY A 147 27.11 43.30 -25.61
CA GLY A 147 28.38 42.86 -26.21
C GLY A 147 28.97 41.52 -25.74
N PRO A 148 29.09 40.50 -26.62
CA PRO A 148 29.87 39.30 -26.35
C PRO A 148 31.32 39.46 -26.81
N ALA A 149 32.29 39.12 -25.96
CA ALA A 149 33.69 39.00 -26.37
C ALA A 149 34.41 37.82 -25.69
N ARG A 150 34.62 36.80 -26.52
CA ARG A 150 35.85 36.00 -26.71
C ARG A 150 36.44 35.23 -25.53
N HIS A 151 36.41 33.92 -25.70
CA HIS A 151 37.30 32.94 -25.09
C HIS A 151 38.76 33.19 -25.48
N GLY A 152 39.64 33.18 -24.48
CA GLY A 152 41.10 33.14 -24.61
C GLY A 152 41.68 32.38 -23.42
N ALA A 153 42.34 31.27 -23.72
CA ALA A 153 42.94 30.31 -22.80
C ALA A 153 44.17 30.88 -22.07
N HIS A 154 44.41 30.42 -20.84
CA HIS A 154 45.74 30.34 -20.25
C HIS A 154 45.83 29.19 -19.25
N ASP A 155 46.68 28.22 -19.57
CA ASP A 155 47.26 27.23 -18.68
C ASP A 155 48.20 27.90 -17.67
N ALA A 156 48.19 27.44 -16.41
CA ALA A 156 49.33 27.57 -15.51
C ALA A 156 49.28 26.49 -14.42
N ALA A 157 50.43 25.86 -14.22
CA ALA A 157 50.67 24.69 -13.41
C ALA A 157 50.91 24.99 -11.92
N GLY A 158 50.68 23.96 -11.09
CA GLY A 158 51.55 23.64 -9.94
C GLY A 158 51.07 24.04 -8.53
N HIS A 159 51.54 23.24 -7.55
CA HIS A 159 51.33 23.27 -6.09
C HIS A 159 50.19 22.38 -5.59
N GLY A 160 50.38 21.41 -4.69
CA GLY A 160 51.52 20.97 -3.89
C GLY A 160 51.01 20.01 -2.81
N ASP A 161 51.79 18.98 -2.49
CA ASP A 161 51.52 18.03 -1.40
C ASP A 161 51.26 18.73 -0.06
N HIS A 162 50.23 18.28 0.66
CA HIS A 162 50.17 18.39 2.12
C HIS A 162 49.53 17.14 2.72
N ASP A 163 50.40 16.38 3.39
CA ASP A 163 50.14 15.30 4.32
C ASP A 163 49.81 15.86 5.72
N GLY A 164 48.99 15.11 6.48
CA GLY A 164 48.92 15.16 7.94
C GLY A 164 47.99 16.20 8.60
N GLY A 165 46.86 15.74 9.13
CA GLY A 165 46.06 16.50 10.10
C GLY A 165 44.75 15.82 10.48
N HIS A 166 44.77 15.06 11.59
CA HIS A 166 43.57 14.57 12.27
C HIS A 166 42.60 15.71 12.56
N HIS A 167 41.41 15.67 11.96
CA HIS A 167 40.29 16.50 12.35
C HIS A 167 39.18 15.61 12.91
N ASP A 168 38.94 15.76 14.20
CA ASP A 168 37.71 15.34 14.88
C ASP A 168 36.50 15.69 14.01
N HIS A 169 35.70 14.67 13.71
CA HIS A 169 34.44 14.81 12.99
C HIS A 169 33.39 15.49 13.87
N HIS A 170 33.50 16.80 14.05
CA HIS A 170 32.33 17.62 14.31
C HIS A 170 31.52 17.68 13.02
N HIS A 171 30.53 16.80 12.90
CA HIS A 171 29.50 16.85 11.87
C HIS A 171 28.83 18.22 11.91
N THR A 172 29.38 19.13 11.11
CA THR A 172 28.85 20.47 10.96
C THR A 172 27.60 20.31 10.14
N ASP A 173 26.49 20.74 10.72
CA ASP A 173 25.14 20.75 10.16
C ASP A 173 25.13 21.67 8.93
N MET A 174 25.65 21.16 7.81
CA MET A 174 25.65 21.83 6.52
C MET A 174 24.33 21.44 5.82
N PRO A 175 23.33 22.33 5.76
CA PRO A 175 22.08 22.02 5.09
C PRO A 175 22.34 21.76 3.60
N LEU A 176 21.68 20.74 3.05
CA LEU A 176 21.78 20.41 1.64
C LEU A 176 21.16 21.55 0.78
N PRO A 177 21.56 21.69 -0.50
CA PRO A 177 20.91 22.60 -1.43
C PRO A 177 19.39 22.35 -1.45
N GLY A 178 18.61 23.36 -1.07
CA GLY A 178 17.16 23.26 -0.89
C GLY A 178 16.67 23.26 0.57
N GLY A 179 17.55 23.46 1.55
CA GLY A 179 17.16 23.62 2.96
C GLY A 179 16.69 22.31 3.63
N LEU A 180 17.02 21.18 3.02
CA LEU A 180 16.72 19.86 3.58
C LEU A 180 17.88 19.45 4.50
N GLY A 181 17.57 19.14 5.76
CA GLY A 181 18.54 18.53 6.67
C GLY A 181 19.02 17.19 6.15
N MET A 182 20.25 16.81 6.51
CA MET A 182 20.74 15.46 6.24
C MET A 182 19.83 14.43 6.93
N ALA A 183 19.70 13.23 6.34
CA ALA A 183 18.94 12.15 6.96
C ALA A 183 19.54 11.79 8.33
N GLU A 184 18.69 11.44 9.29
CA GLU A 184 19.14 10.82 10.54
C GLU A 184 19.92 9.53 10.19
N VAL A 185 21.05 9.28 10.84
CA VAL A 185 21.87 8.10 10.58
C VAL A 185 21.99 7.29 11.88
N ALA A 186 21.94 5.97 11.80
CA ALA A 186 22.11 5.07 12.95
C ALA A 186 22.92 3.82 12.59
N GLU A 187 23.61 3.24 13.57
CA GLU A 187 24.39 2.00 13.41
C GLU A 187 23.47 0.83 13.02
N ASP A 188 23.91 0.06 12.02
CA ASP A 188 23.29 -1.18 11.53
C ASP A 188 24.00 -2.42 12.10
N ARG A 189 23.46 -3.62 11.83
CA ARG A 189 23.93 -4.92 12.34
C ARG A 189 25.41 -5.18 12.08
N ASP A 190 25.96 -4.65 11.00
CA ASP A 190 27.36 -4.80 10.60
C ASP A 190 28.27 -3.64 11.06
N GLY A 191 27.73 -2.70 11.84
CA GLY A 191 28.43 -1.51 12.31
C GLY A 191 28.50 -0.38 11.28
N LEU A 192 27.86 -0.50 10.12
CA LEU A 192 27.73 0.60 9.17
C LEU A 192 26.64 1.57 9.62
N THR A 193 26.84 2.87 9.38
CA THR A 193 25.84 3.89 9.68
C THR A 193 24.93 4.03 8.46
N LEU A 194 23.65 3.67 8.60
CA LEU A 194 22.65 3.77 7.53
C LEU A 194 21.63 4.87 7.81
N ASP A 195 21.12 5.46 6.73
CA ASP A 195 20.02 6.43 6.78
C ASP A 195 18.79 5.80 7.42
N VAL A 196 18.18 6.54 8.35
CA VAL A 196 16.96 6.19 9.06
C VAL A 196 15.77 6.78 8.31
N LEU A 197 14.88 5.91 7.84
CA LEU A 197 13.66 6.30 7.14
C LEU A 197 12.44 6.03 8.00
N ARG A 198 11.64 7.05 8.26
CA ARG A 198 10.34 6.94 8.96
C ARG A 198 9.23 7.09 7.95
N LEU A 199 8.46 6.04 7.73
CA LEU A 199 7.36 6.08 6.76
C LEU A 199 6.18 5.19 7.18
N PRO A 200 4.95 5.58 6.80
CA PRO A 200 3.80 4.70 6.91
C PRO A 200 3.78 3.69 5.76
N LEU A 201 3.57 2.41 6.08
CA LEU A 201 3.19 1.37 5.13
C LEU A 201 1.67 1.20 5.15
N GLY A 202 1.05 1.16 3.97
CA GLY A 202 -0.41 1.08 3.84
C GLY A 202 -1.09 2.45 3.88
N PRO A 203 -2.44 2.50 3.94
CA PRO A 203 -3.37 1.37 3.98
C PRO A 203 -3.83 0.88 2.60
N VAL A 204 -3.31 1.47 1.52
CA VAL A 204 -3.74 1.21 0.13
C VAL A 204 -2.70 0.43 -0.68
N LEU A 205 -1.74 -0.21 -0.02
CA LEU A 205 -0.75 -1.04 -0.71
C LEU A 205 -1.45 -2.25 -1.37
N PRO A 206 -0.99 -2.70 -2.54
CA PRO A 206 -1.47 -3.94 -3.14
C PRO A 206 -1.30 -5.11 -2.17
N ASP A 207 -2.29 -6.00 -2.11
CA ASP A 207 -2.28 -7.18 -1.22
C ASP A 207 -2.05 -6.86 0.26
N TRP A 208 -2.57 -5.71 0.70
CA TRP A 208 -2.47 -5.25 2.07
C TRP A 208 -3.83 -5.36 2.81
N PRO A 209 -3.85 -5.64 4.12
CA PRO A 209 -5.09 -5.63 4.89
C PRO A 209 -5.76 -4.25 4.84
N ALA A 210 -7.08 -4.24 4.59
CA ALA A 210 -7.85 -3.02 4.44
C ALA A 210 -7.76 -2.11 5.68
N GLY A 211 -7.29 -0.87 5.48
CA GLY A 211 -7.15 0.13 6.55
C GLY A 211 -6.03 -0.10 7.55
N LEU A 212 -5.19 -1.12 7.38
CA LEU A 212 -4.01 -1.30 8.22
C LEU A 212 -2.96 -0.23 7.85
N VAL A 213 -2.48 0.50 8.84
CA VAL A 213 -1.30 1.36 8.72
C VAL A 213 -0.23 0.81 9.65
N VAL A 214 0.99 0.67 9.14
CA VAL A 214 2.16 0.32 9.94
C VAL A 214 3.18 1.43 9.78
N ASP A 215 3.36 2.25 10.81
CA ASP A 215 4.42 3.23 10.85
C ASP A 215 5.72 2.50 11.17
N VAL A 216 6.69 2.56 10.25
CA VAL A 216 7.96 1.86 10.38
C VAL A 216 9.11 2.85 10.50
N VAL A 217 10.11 2.46 11.28
CA VAL A 217 11.47 3.01 11.20
C VAL A 217 12.32 1.97 10.50
N MET A 218 12.97 2.37 9.42
CA MET A 218 13.79 1.50 8.58
C MET A 218 15.22 1.99 8.51
N GLN A 219 16.15 1.04 8.43
CA GLN A 219 17.56 1.25 8.10
C GLN A 219 17.86 0.34 6.91
N GLY A 220 18.14 0.93 5.75
CA GLY A 220 18.17 0.15 4.49
C GLY A 220 16.80 -0.49 4.21
N ASP A 221 16.76 -1.82 4.11
CA ASP A 221 15.54 -2.60 3.92
C ASP A 221 15.00 -3.24 5.22
N VAL A 222 15.72 -3.11 6.34
CA VAL A 222 15.34 -3.69 7.63
C VAL A 222 14.46 -2.74 8.42
N ILE A 223 13.39 -3.29 9.01
CA ILE A 223 12.51 -2.58 9.94
C ILE A 223 13.12 -2.66 11.34
N SER A 224 13.61 -1.56 11.89
CA SER A 224 14.14 -1.51 13.25
C SER A 224 13.03 -1.41 14.30
N SER A 225 11.95 -0.70 13.99
CA SER A 225 10.75 -0.62 14.84
C SER A 225 9.49 -0.43 13.99
N ALA A 226 8.35 -0.86 14.52
CA ALA A 226 7.06 -0.74 13.85
C ALA A 226 5.93 -0.55 14.85
N GLU A 227 5.00 0.33 14.51
CA GLU A 227 3.73 0.53 15.22
C GLU A 227 2.57 0.34 14.24
N ALA A 228 1.57 -0.44 14.63
CA ALA A 228 0.48 -0.82 13.74
C ALA A 228 -0.88 -0.38 14.30
N ARG A 229 -1.75 0.14 13.42
CA ARG A 229 -3.14 0.48 13.74
C ARG A 229 -4.07 0.25 12.55
N PHE A 230 -5.36 0.12 12.84
CA PHE A 230 -6.41 0.19 11.81
C PHE A 230 -7.06 1.57 11.82
N LEU A 231 -7.21 2.17 10.65
CA LEU A 231 -7.98 3.40 10.47
C LEU A 231 -9.48 3.16 10.69
N ASP A 232 -10.17 4.17 11.22
CA ASP A 232 -11.61 4.20 11.48
C ASP A 232 -12.11 3.16 12.51
N GLY A 233 -11.19 2.55 13.28
CA GLY A 233 -11.51 1.67 14.42
C GLY A 233 -11.92 0.23 14.06
N PRO A 234 -12.23 -0.60 15.08
CA PRO A 234 -12.54 -2.01 14.89
C PRO A 234 -13.84 -2.19 14.09
N HIS A 235 -13.73 -2.76 12.89
CA HIS A 235 -14.87 -3.16 12.10
C HIS A 235 -15.19 -4.63 12.37
N ALA A 236 -16.40 -4.92 12.85
CA ALA A 236 -16.84 -6.29 13.09
C ALA A 236 -16.84 -7.07 11.77
N ALA A 237 -15.99 -8.11 11.69
CA ALA A 237 -16.03 -9.06 10.58
C ALA A 237 -17.40 -9.77 10.60
N ARG A 238 -18.18 -9.62 9.53
CA ARG A 238 -19.54 -10.17 9.43
C ARG A 238 -19.58 -11.64 9.00
N ASP A 239 -18.44 -12.25 8.71
CA ASP A 239 -18.35 -13.61 8.18
C ASP A 239 -18.37 -14.66 9.29
N ALA A 240 -19.48 -14.73 10.04
CA ALA A 240 -19.74 -15.77 11.03
C ALA A 240 -20.16 -17.08 10.34
N GLY A 241 -19.52 -18.21 10.69
CA GLY A 241 -19.88 -19.55 10.21
C GLY A 241 -18.79 -20.26 9.39
N GLU A 242 -19.05 -21.51 8.99
CA GLU A 242 -18.09 -22.38 8.29
C GLU A 242 -17.64 -21.79 6.95
N SER A 243 -18.59 -21.30 6.14
CA SER A 243 -18.28 -20.64 4.86
C SER A 243 -17.44 -19.38 5.07
N GLY A 244 -17.69 -18.63 6.14
CA GLY A 244 -16.89 -17.44 6.50
C GLY A 244 -15.45 -17.79 6.85
N ALA A 245 -15.23 -18.90 7.54
CA ALA A 245 -13.88 -19.39 7.84
C ALA A 245 -13.11 -19.71 6.55
N VAL A 246 -13.72 -20.42 5.60
CA VAL A 246 -13.08 -20.80 4.33
C VAL A 246 -12.81 -19.59 3.45
N VAL A 247 -13.75 -18.65 3.39
CA VAL A 247 -13.56 -17.35 2.71
C VAL A 247 -12.33 -16.64 3.26
N ARG A 248 -12.18 -16.58 4.58
CA ARG A 248 -10.99 -16.00 5.22
C ARG A 248 -9.71 -16.75 4.86
N GLU A 249 -9.70 -18.09 4.94
CA GLU A 249 -8.51 -18.86 4.58
C GLU A 249 -8.09 -18.65 3.12
N LEU A 250 -9.06 -18.60 2.20
CA LEU A 250 -8.82 -18.31 0.78
C LEU A 250 -8.30 -16.87 0.57
N ASP A 251 -8.81 -15.90 1.32
CA ASP A 251 -8.34 -14.51 1.25
C ASP A 251 -6.87 -14.38 1.68
N VAL A 252 -6.50 -15.03 2.80
CA VAL A 252 -5.11 -15.03 3.28
C VAL A 252 -4.19 -15.78 2.31
N VAL A 253 -4.60 -16.95 1.84
CA VAL A 253 -3.83 -17.71 0.84
C VAL A 253 -3.65 -16.87 -0.43
N ALA A 254 -4.69 -16.19 -0.92
CA ALA A 254 -4.58 -15.31 -2.07
C ALA A 254 -3.54 -14.20 -1.85
N ARG A 255 -3.58 -13.53 -0.70
CA ARG A 255 -2.66 -12.44 -0.33
C ARG A 255 -1.22 -12.92 -0.26
N VAL A 256 -0.95 -14.03 0.45
CA VAL A 256 0.40 -14.61 0.55
C VAL A 256 0.94 -14.99 -0.84
N LEU A 257 0.12 -15.63 -1.67
CA LEU A 257 0.52 -16.02 -3.03
C LEU A 257 0.81 -14.81 -3.92
N ALA A 258 0.03 -13.74 -3.79
CA ALA A 258 0.22 -12.53 -4.58
C ALA A 258 1.49 -11.77 -4.17
N VAL A 259 1.72 -11.59 -2.86
CA VAL A 259 2.95 -10.97 -2.34
C VAL A 259 4.19 -11.80 -2.69
N ALA A 260 4.08 -13.13 -2.71
CA ALA A 260 5.14 -14.02 -3.17
C ALA A 260 5.33 -14.03 -4.71
N GLY A 261 4.63 -13.17 -5.46
CA GLY A 261 4.77 -13.05 -6.91
C GLY A 261 4.03 -14.11 -7.73
N TRP A 262 3.15 -14.91 -7.13
CA TRP A 262 2.43 -16.01 -7.81
C TRP A 262 1.00 -15.63 -8.18
N ALA A 263 0.87 -14.65 -9.08
CA ALA A 263 -0.40 -14.00 -9.44
C ALA A 263 -1.50 -14.96 -9.94
N GLY A 264 -1.15 -16.00 -10.71
CA GLY A 264 -2.14 -16.94 -11.25
C GLY A 264 -2.89 -17.72 -10.15
N PRO A 265 -2.20 -18.45 -9.26
CA PRO A 265 -2.83 -19.08 -8.11
C PRO A 265 -3.48 -18.11 -7.12
N ALA A 266 -2.93 -16.91 -6.93
CA ALA A 266 -3.60 -15.87 -6.14
C ALA A 266 -4.96 -15.48 -6.72
N ALA A 267 -5.04 -15.21 -8.03
CA ALA A 267 -6.30 -14.93 -8.72
C ALA A 267 -7.29 -16.09 -8.63
N ARG A 268 -6.80 -17.35 -8.71
CA ARG A 268 -7.64 -18.54 -8.53
C ARG A 268 -8.20 -18.64 -7.10
N ALA A 269 -7.39 -18.31 -6.08
CA ALA A 269 -7.84 -18.28 -4.69
C ALA A 269 -8.91 -17.20 -4.46
N ARG A 270 -8.73 -15.99 -5.01
CA ARG A 270 -9.76 -14.92 -4.97
C ARG A 270 -11.06 -15.35 -5.67
N PHE A 271 -10.96 -15.95 -6.85
CA PHE A 271 -12.14 -16.48 -7.55
C PHE A 271 -12.92 -17.50 -6.72
N LEU A 272 -12.24 -18.43 -6.05
CA LEU A 272 -12.89 -19.43 -5.19
C LEU A 272 -13.45 -18.80 -3.91
N ARG A 273 -12.77 -17.79 -3.35
CA ARG A 273 -13.27 -16.99 -2.23
C ARG A 273 -14.60 -16.33 -2.60
N ASP A 274 -14.65 -15.68 -3.76
CA ASP A 274 -15.84 -14.95 -4.23
C ASP A 274 -17.01 -15.90 -4.51
N ARG A 275 -16.75 -17.05 -5.16
CA ARG A 275 -17.78 -18.08 -5.35
C ARG A 275 -18.32 -18.63 -4.02
N THR A 276 -17.44 -18.89 -3.06
CA THR A 276 -17.83 -19.37 -1.72
C THR A 276 -18.69 -18.33 -1.01
N ARG A 277 -18.29 -17.06 -1.07
CA ARG A 277 -19.05 -15.95 -0.50
C ARG A 277 -20.41 -15.73 -1.17
N ALA A 278 -20.48 -15.91 -2.49
CA ALA A 278 -21.73 -15.86 -3.26
C ALA A 278 -22.67 -17.05 -2.98
N GLY A 279 -22.27 -17.99 -2.09
CA GLY A 279 -23.12 -19.09 -1.65
C GLY A 279 -23.03 -20.35 -2.51
N ALA A 280 -21.99 -20.48 -3.36
CA ALA A 280 -21.73 -21.75 -4.05
C ALA A 280 -21.62 -22.90 -3.05
N SER A 281 -22.32 -23.99 -3.32
CA SER A 281 -22.30 -25.15 -2.43
C SER A 281 -20.91 -25.78 -2.41
N ARG A 282 -20.53 -26.36 -1.27
CA ARG A 282 -19.26 -27.10 -1.11
C ARG A 282 -19.02 -28.08 -2.27
N ARG A 283 -20.05 -28.81 -2.70
CA ARG A 283 -19.95 -29.82 -3.76
C ARG A 283 -19.56 -29.21 -5.11
N GLU A 284 -20.04 -28.00 -5.43
CA GLU A 284 -19.75 -27.32 -6.70
C GLU A 284 -18.31 -26.78 -6.79
N ILE A 285 -17.66 -26.54 -5.65
CA ILE A 285 -16.32 -25.93 -5.59
C ILE A 285 -15.25 -26.87 -5.05
N ALA A 286 -15.60 -28.05 -4.54
CA ALA A 286 -14.67 -28.97 -3.88
C ALA A 286 -13.47 -29.36 -4.76
N ASP A 287 -13.71 -29.78 -6.00
CA ASP A 287 -12.63 -30.20 -6.91
C ASP A 287 -11.68 -29.05 -7.24
N ASP A 288 -12.23 -27.84 -7.39
CA ASP A 288 -11.48 -26.62 -7.66
C ASP A 288 -10.60 -26.21 -6.46
N LEU A 289 -11.12 -26.31 -5.24
CA LEU A 289 -10.37 -26.09 -4.00
C LEU A 289 -9.23 -27.11 -3.87
N LEU A 290 -9.51 -28.39 -4.10
CA LEU A 290 -8.51 -29.46 -4.04
C LEU A 290 -7.45 -29.31 -5.14
N ALA A 291 -7.81 -28.83 -6.33
CA ALA A 291 -6.87 -28.52 -7.39
C ALA A 291 -5.93 -27.36 -6.99
N LEU A 292 -6.47 -26.28 -6.41
CA LEU A 292 -5.67 -25.17 -5.89
C LEU A 292 -4.71 -25.66 -4.78
N VAL A 293 -5.20 -26.38 -3.78
CA VAL A 293 -4.38 -26.91 -2.67
C VAL A 293 -3.24 -27.77 -3.18
N ARG A 294 -3.53 -28.71 -4.09
CA ARG A 294 -2.50 -29.58 -4.69
C ARG A 294 -1.46 -28.77 -5.47
N ARG A 295 -1.89 -27.77 -6.24
CA ARG A 295 -0.99 -26.91 -7.01
C ARG A 295 -0.03 -26.15 -6.10
N VAL A 296 -0.55 -25.53 -5.03
CA VAL A 296 0.28 -24.76 -4.09
C VAL A 296 1.26 -25.66 -3.35
N ARG A 297 0.80 -26.80 -2.81
CA ARG A 297 1.67 -27.77 -2.09
C ARG A 297 2.79 -28.36 -2.94
N ARG A 298 2.58 -28.50 -4.25
CA ARG A 298 3.59 -29.05 -5.18
C ARG A 298 4.67 -28.04 -5.59
N SER A 299 4.52 -26.76 -5.25
CA SER A 299 5.50 -25.74 -5.60
C SER A 299 6.72 -25.77 -4.68
N ARG A 300 7.81 -26.39 -5.15
CA ARG A 300 9.08 -26.44 -4.40
C ARG A 300 9.71 -25.05 -4.27
N VAL A 301 9.64 -24.22 -5.32
CA VAL A 301 10.19 -22.86 -5.30
C VAL A 301 9.51 -22.03 -4.22
N LEU A 302 8.17 -22.05 -4.17
CA LEU A 302 7.43 -21.33 -3.12
C LEU A 302 7.80 -21.84 -1.73
N HIS A 303 7.85 -23.16 -1.55
CA HIS A 303 8.21 -23.73 -0.25
C HIS A 303 9.61 -23.32 0.18
N LEU A 304 10.60 -23.36 -0.72
CA LEU A 304 11.97 -22.93 -0.43
C LEU A 304 12.07 -21.44 -0.08
N MET A 305 11.32 -20.58 -0.78
CA MET A 305 11.30 -19.13 -0.51
C MET A 305 10.66 -18.79 0.84
N LEU A 306 9.62 -19.52 1.25
CA LEU A 306 8.86 -19.21 2.46
C LEU A 306 9.37 -19.94 3.71
N ARG A 307 10.19 -20.98 3.55
CA ARG A 307 10.71 -21.78 4.67
C ARG A 307 11.62 -20.91 5.52
N ASP A 308 11.51 -21.05 6.84
CA ASP A 308 12.31 -20.32 7.83
C ASP A 308 12.05 -18.78 7.84
N LEU A 309 11.26 -18.25 6.90
CA LEU A 309 10.88 -16.84 6.85
C LEU A 309 9.95 -16.52 8.02
N GLY A 310 10.39 -15.59 8.88
CA GLY A 310 9.64 -15.16 10.05
C GLY A 310 9.99 -15.93 11.33
N ARG A 311 10.93 -16.89 11.31
CA ARG A 311 11.21 -17.75 12.48
C ARG A 311 11.61 -16.92 13.71
N ASP A 312 12.46 -15.91 13.54
CA ASP A 312 12.87 -15.01 14.63
C ASP A 312 11.69 -14.16 15.13
N GLN A 313 10.75 -13.88 14.23
CA GLN A 313 9.48 -13.22 14.50
C GLN A 313 8.42 -14.19 15.06
N ARG A 314 8.81 -15.43 15.41
CA ARG A 314 7.96 -16.50 15.98
C ARG A 314 6.84 -16.98 15.04
N VAL A 315 7.03 -16.83 13.73
CA VAL A 315 6.07 -17.22 12.69
C VAL A 315 6.81 -17.86 11.53
N ASP A 316 6.60 -19.14 11.24
CA ASP A 316 7.06 -19.70 9.96
C ASP A 316 5.96 -19.54 8.91
N VAL A 317 6.21 -18.72 7.88
CA VAL A 317 5.23 -18.41 6.83
C VAL A 317 4.86 -19.65 6.00
N ALA A 318 5.82 -20.53 5.70
CA ALA A 318 5.53 -21.78 4.98
C ALA A 318 4.60 -22.69 5.80
N ASP A 319 4.84 -22.78 7.11
CA ASP A 319 4.00 -23.55 8.01
C ASP A 319 2.62 -22.95 8.23
N SER A 320 2.52 -21.62 8.33
CA SER A 320 1.24 -20.91 8.34
C SER A 320 0.43 -21.23 7.08
N LEU A 321 1.05 -21.06 5.89
CA LEU A 321 0.41 -21.39 4.61
C LEU A 321 -0.05 -22.85 4.56
N ARG A 322 0.78 -23.79 5.02
CA ARG A 322 0.45 -25.23 5.08
C ARG A 322 -0.79 -25.49 5.94
N ARG A 323 -0.90 -24.86 7.11
CA ARG A 323 -2.08 -25.01 8.01
C ARG A 323 -3.35 -24.49 7.34
N ARG A 324 -3.28 -23.32 6.67
CA ARG A 324 -4.41 -22.74 5.94
C ARG A 324 -4.88 -23.62 4.79
N LEU A 325 -3.96 -24.17 4.00
CA LEU A 325 -4.27 -25.11 2.92
C LEU A 325 -4.94 -26.39 3.43
N SER A 326 -4.54 -26.89 4.60
CA SER A 326 -5.17 -28.05 5.23
C SER A 326 -6.61 -27.76 5.71
N ARG A 327 -6.91 -26.54 6.14
CA ARG A 327 -8.29 -26.12 6.46
C ARG A 327 -9.18 -26.03 5.21
N ILE A 328 -8.64 -25.50 4.12
CA ILE A 328 -9.34 -25.46 2.82
C ILE A 328 -9.64 -26.87 2.32
N GLU A 329 -8.65 -27.77 2.41
CA GLU A 329 -8.81 -29.19 2.04
C GLU A 329 -9.84 -29.90 2.92
N ALA A 330 -9.81 -29.69 4.23
CA ALA A 330 -10.78 -30.26 5.15
C ALA A 330 -12.21 -29.82 4.78
N HIS A 331 -12.41 -28.53 4.52
CA HIS A 331 -13.70 -28.04 4.05
C HIS A 331 -14.12 -28.68 2.73
N ALA A 332 -13.24 -28.74 1.73
CA ALA A 332 -13.57 -29.35 0.43
C ALA A 332 -14.01 -30.83 0.57
N LEU A 333 -13.40 -31.57 1.51
CA LEU A 333 -13.71 -32.97 1.80
C LEU A 333 -14.90 -33.14 2.78
N GLY A 334 -15.50 -32.06 3.28
CA GLY A 334 -16.55 -32.10 4.30
C GLY A 334 -16.07 -32.67 5.64
N ARG A 335 -14.78 -32.54 5.94
CA ARG A 335 -14.16 -32.96 7.19
C ARG A 335 -14.12 -31.79 8.17
N PRO A 336 -14.16 -32.05 9.49
CA PRO A 336 -13.98 -31.00 10.48
C PRO A 336 -12.64 -30.30 10.26
N ALA A 337 -12.66 -28.97 10.26
CA ALA A 337 -11.45 -28.18 10.10
C ALA A 337 -10.49 -28.46 11.27
N PRO A 338 -9.17 -28.62 11.00
CA PRO A 338 -8.16 -28.59 12.04
C PRO A 338 -8.34 -27.35 12.93
N ARG A 339 -8.16 -27.51 14.24
CA ARG A 339 -8.31 -26.40 15.20
C ARG A 339 -7.39 -25.25 14.79
N SER A 340 -7.92 -24.01 14.83
CA SER A 340 -7.10 -22.81 14.74
C SER A 340 -6.10 -22.78 15.90
N ASP A 341 -4.87 -22.35 15.62
CA ASP A 341 -3.94 -21.99 16.69
C ASP A 341 -4.27 -20.58 17.20
N ALA A 342 -3.71 -20.19 18.36
CA ALA A 342 -3.89 -18.86 18.92
C ALA A 342 -3.22 -17.73 18.09
N SER A 343 -2.47 -18.06 17.04
CA SER A 343 -1.83 -17.10 16.12
C SER A 343 -2.68 -16.79 14.88
N ASP A 344 -3.80 -17.50 14.67
CA ASP A 344 -4.75 -17.19 13.60
C ASP A 344 -5.53 -15.91 13.93
N GLY A 345 -5.05 -14.78 13.40
CA GLY A 345 -5.64 -13.46 13.63
C GLY A 345 -4.92 -12.71 14.75
N LEU A 346 -3.65 -12.37 14.52
CA LEU A 346 -2.81 -11.62 15.44
C LEU A 346 -3.48 -10.27 15.79
N PRO A 347 -3.63 -9.91 17.08
CA PRO A 347 -4.06 -8.57 17.45
C PRO A 347 -3.10 -7.52 16.88
N VAL A 348 -3.65 -6.45 16.30
CA VAL A 348 -2.85 -5.43 15.60
C VAL A 348 -1.75 -4.84 16.48
N ARG A 349 -1.99 -4.66 17.78
CA ARG A 349 -0.99 -4.17 18.75
C ARG A 349 0.26 -5.05 18.85
N GLU A 350 0.17 -6.33 18.53
CA GLU A 350 1.31 -7.26 18.57
C GLU A 350 2.10 -7.27 17.26
N LEU A 351 1.53 -6.73 16.17
CA LEU A 351 2.14 -6.78 14.84
C LEU A 351 3.49 -6.07 14.80
N GLY A 352 3.63 -4.92 15.45
CA GLY A 352 4.90 -4.18 15.49
C GLY A 352 6.08 -5.02 15.97
N SER A 353 5.89 -5.75 17.07
CA SER A 353 6.89 -6.66 17.63
C SER A 353 7.24 -7.85 16.72
N ARG A 354 6.34 -8.21 15.81
CA ARG A 354 6.55 -9.27 14.81
C ARG A 354 7.22 -8.75 13.54
N LEU A 355 7.27 -7.45 13.30
CA LEU A 355 7.91 -6.88 12.12
C LEU A 355 9.32 -6.33 12.41
N ALA A 356 9.62 -6.03 13.68
CA ALA A 356 10.95 -5.62 14.08
C ALA A 356 12.02 -6.69 13.70
N GLY A 357 13.10 -6.24 13.09
CA GLY A 357 14.18 -7.06 12.55
C GLY A 357 13.89 -7.75 11.22
N ALA A 358 12.70 -7.57 10.64
CA ALA A 358 12.38 -8.14 9.33
C ALA A 358 12.76 -7.18 8.19
N GLU A 359 13.28 -7.72 7.09
CA GLU A 359 13.39 -7.00 5.83
C GLU A 359 11.99 -6.64 5.28
N LEU A 360 11.87 -5.55 4.52
CA LEU A 360 10.59 -5.04 4.01
C LEU A 360 9.80 -6.08 3.20
N ALA A 361 10.48 -6.88 2.38
CA ALA A 361 9.83 -7.95 1.61
C ALA A 361 9.29 -9.07 2.52
N ALA A 362 10.08 -9.47 3.52
CA ALA A 362 9.66 -10.45 4.52
C ALA A 362 8.51 -9.92 5.39
N ALA A 363 8.55 -8.65 5.76
CA ALA A 363 7.50 -7.96 6.51
C ALA A 363 6.16 -7.99 5.76
N ARG A 364 6.15 -7.76 4.43
CA ARG A 364 4.93 -7.89 3.62
C ARG A 364 4.36 -9.32 3.65
N LEU A 365 5.22 -10.34 3.57
CA LEU A 365 4.81 -11.75 3.67
C LEU A 365 4.29 -12.10 5.07
N LEU A 366 4.93 -11.57 6.13
CA LEU A 366 4.50 -11.72 7.51
C LEU A 366 3.11 -11.11 7.72
N VAL A 367 2.88 -9.87 7.31
CA VAL A 367 1.57 -9.21 7.39
C VAL A 367 0.51 -10.02 6.62
N ALA A 368 0.86 -10.52 5.43
CA ALA A 368 -0.06 -11.34 4.66
C ALA A 368 -0.42 -12.64 5.38
N ALA A 369 0.54 -13.35 5.95
CA ALA A 369 0.36 -14.65 6.59
C ALA A 369 -0.30 -14.57 7.99
N LEU A 370 0.05 -13.56 8.77
CA LEU A 370 -0.47 -13.29 10.12
C LEU A 370 -1.93 -12.84 10.10
N ASP A 371 -2.33 -12.14 9.03
CA ASP A 371 -3.67 -11.59 8.84
C ASP A 371 -4.16 -10.80 10.08
N PRO A 372 -3.47 -9.69 10.41
CA PRO A 372 -3.69 -8.96 11.64
C PRO A 372 -5.13 -8.48 11.76
N ARG A 373 -5.66 -8.52 12.99
CA ARG A 373 -7.03 -8.16 13.31
C ARG A 373 -7.06 -6.93 14.18
N PRO A 374 -8.06 -6.05 14.03
CA PRO A 374 -8.23 -4.97 14.98
C PRO A 374 -8.35 -5.56 16.38
N ASP A 375 -7.83 -4.85 17.38
CA ASP A 375 -7.98 -5.29 18.76
C ASP A 375 -9.47 -5.49 19.04
N ALA A 376 -9.81 -6.65 19.61
CA ALA A 376 -11.15 -6.85 20.11
C ALA A 376 -11.42 -5.71 21.07
N ALA A 377 -12.42 -4.87 20.77
CA ALA A 377 -12.87 -3.86 21.71
C ALA A 377 -13.13 -4.63 23.01
N ALA A 378 -12.34 -4.34 24.05
CA ALA A 378 -12.69 -4.76 25.40
C ALA A 378 -14.16 -4.36 25.55
N ALA A 379 -15.04 -5.34 25.75
CA ALA A 379 -16.46 -5.09 25.90
C ALA A 379 -16.61 -3.93 26.89
N ALA A 380 -16.98 -2.76 26.36
CA ALA A 380 -16.89 -1.52 27.10
C ALA A 380 -17.92 -1.55 28.23
N GLY A 381 -17.49 -1.96 29.42
CA GLY A 381 -18.06 -1.47 30.65
C GLY A 381 -17.80 0.04 30.73
N PRO A 382 -18.76 0.85 31.23
CA PRO A 382 -18.56 2.28 31.30
C PRO A 382 -17.53 2.58 32.40
N GLY A 383 -16.31 2.92 31.99
CA GLY A 383 -15.20 3.14 32.91
C GLY A 383 -14.22 4.16 32.38
N ARG A 384 -14.55 5.43 32.62
CA ARG A 384 -13.68 6.63 32.71
C ARG A 384 -12.48 6.73 31.76
N ALA A 385 -12.60 7.70 30.85
CA ALA A 385 -11.49 8.33 30.16
C ALA A 385 -10.48 8.91 31.16
N GLU A 386 -9.24 8.43 31.11
CA GLU A 386 -8.06 9.18 31.53
C GLU A 386 -7.05 9.19 30.39
N GLY A 387 -6.50 10.38 30.14
CA GLY A 387 -5.94 10.79 28.85
C GLY A 387 -4.65 10.11 28.46
N VAL A 388 -4.56 9.74 27.18
CA VAL A 388 -3.30 9.41 26.51
C VAL A 388 -2.60 10.72 26.15
N GLY A 389 -1.38 10.87 26.66
CA GLY A 389 -0.53 12.04 26.53
C GLY A 389 -0.18 12.37 25.08
N ARG A 390 -0.25 13.68 24.80
CA ARG A 390 0.32 14.34 23.61
C ARG A 390 1.82 14.10 23.55
N TRP A 391 2.32 13.70 22.39
CA TRP A 391 3.72 13.86 22.02
C TRP A 391 4.05 15.36 21.90
N PRO A 392 5.14 15.87 22.50
CA PRO A 392 5.52 17.27 22.37
C PRO A 392 6.17 17.54 20.99
N PRO A 393 6.02 18.75 20.43
CA PRO A 393 6.75 19.12 19.21
C PRO A 393 8.23 19.32 19.53
N SER A 394 9.08 18.79 18.65
CA SER A 394 10.52 19.01 18.62
C SER A 394 10.81 20.51 18.56
N ARG A 395 11.75 20.98 19.38
CA ARG A 395 12.34 22.32 19.30
C ARG A 395 13.54 22.33 18.39
#